data_AF-A0A1N6WGZ4-F1
#
_entry.id   AF-A0A1N6WGZ4-F1
#
_cell.length_a   1.000
_cell.length_b   1.000
_cell.length_c   1.000
_cell.angle_alpha   90.00
_cell.angle_beta   90.00
_cell.angle_gamma   90.00
#
_symmetry.space_group_name_H-M   'P 1'
#
loop_
_entity.id
_entity.type
_entity.pdbx_description
1 polymer ?
#
loop_
_entity_poly.entity_id
_entity_poly.type
_entity_poly.pdbx_seq_one_letter_code
_entity_poly.pdbx_strand_id
1 'polypeptide(L)' 'MIDFTKIDYLKDGNVRKQRAYEILLKYRIFEKLKEYSPILARTIPIEIFG' A
#
# COMPACT_ATOMS: atom_id res chain seq x y z
N MET A 1 15.64 -7.93 2.46
CA MET A 1 15.33 -6.48 2.43
C MET A 1 13.91 -6.32 1.90
N ILE A 2 13.09 -5.45 2.49
CA ILE A 2 11.69 -5.28 2.07
C ILE A 2 11.67 -4.57 0.70
N ASP A 3 10.95 -5.13 -0.27
CA ASP A 3 10.73 -4.52 -1.58
C ASP A 3 9.57 -3.52 -1.50
N PHE A 4 9.89 -2.24 -1.44
CA PHE A 4 8.90 -1.16 -1.35
C PHE A 4 8.27 -0.79 -2.69
N THR A 5 8.66 -1.44 -3.79
CA THR A 5 8.04 -1.23 -5.11
C THR A 5 6.76 -2.04 -5.29
N LYS A 6 6.53 -3.03 -4.43
CA LYS A 6 5.33 -3.88 -4.43
C LYS A 6 4.46 -3.59 -3.22
N ILE A 7 3.15 -3.66 -3.36
CA ILE A 7 2.24 -3.48 -2.22
C ILE A 7 2.24 -4.65 -1.23
N ASP A 8 2.87 -5.78 -1.57
CA ASP A 8 2.89 -7.00 -0.77
C ASP A 8 3.40 -6.77 0.66
N TYR A 9 4.30 -5.80 0.88
CA TYR A 9 4.80 -5.48 2.23
C TYR A 9 3.72 -4.95 3.18
N LEU A 10 2.57 -4.52 2.67
CA LEU A 10 1.44 -4.07 3.50
C LEU A 10 0.72 -5.24 4.17
N LYS A 11 0.78 -6.45 3.58
CA LYS A 11 0.10 -7.65 4.06
C LYS A 11 0.56 -8.06 5.46
N ASP A 12 1.85 -7.90 5.73
CA ASP A 12 2.46 -8.25 7.02
C ASP A 12 2.54 -7.04 7.98
N GLY A 13 1.86 -5.95 7.65
CA GLY A 13 1.82 -4.72 8.44
C GLY A 13 0.76 -4.70 9.55
N ASN A 14 0.64 -3.57 10.25
CA ASN A 14 -0.45 -3.36 11.21
C ASN A 14 -1.82 -3.35 10.50
N VAL A 15 -2.90 -3.33 11.29
CA VAL A 15 -4.29 -3.36 10.80
C VAL A 15 -4.57 -2.28 9.75
N ARG A 16 -4.00 -1.07 9.89
CA ARG A 16 -4.16 0.01 8.90
C ARG A 16 -3.51 -0.35 7.57
N LYS A 17 -2.31 -0.94 7.58
CA LYS A 17 -1.59 -1.39 6.38
C LYS A 17 -2.31 -2.55 5.69
N GLN A 18 -2.75 -3.55 6.46
CA GLN A 18 -3.51 -4.69 5.93
C GLN A 18 -4.81 -4.24 5.26
N ARG A 19 -5.56 -3.33 5.90
CA ARG A 19 -6.76 -2.75 5.30
C ARG A 19 -6.49 -1.96 4.03
N ALA A 20 -5.39 -1.21 3.98
CA ALA A 20 -4.98 -0.51 2.76
C ALA A 20 -4.65 -1.51 1.63
N TYR A 21 -3.94 -2.60 1.94
CA TYR A 21 -3.65 -3.68 1.00
C TYR A 21 -4.93 -4.27 0.39
N GLU A 22 -5.90 -4.62 1.24
CA GLU A 22 -7.20 -5.16 0.81
C GLU A 22 -7.97 -4.20 -0.10
N ILE A 23 -8.00 -2.91 0.24
CA ILE A 23 -8.69 -1.89 -0.57
C ILE A 23 -7.99 -1.73 -1.93
N LEU A 24 -6.65 -1.63 -1.94
CA LEU A 24 -5.87 -1.47 -3.18
C LEU A 24 -6.08 -2.66 -4.13
N LEU A 25 -6.13 -3.89 -3.59
CA LEU A 25 -6.45 -5.10 -4.36
C LEU A 25 -7.90 -5.11 -4.85
N LYS A 26 -8.87 -4.83 -3.97
CA LYS A 26 -10.30 -4.83 -4.29
C LYS A 26 -10.62 -3.92 -5.48
N TYR A 27 -10.02 -2.73 -5.53
CA TYR A 27 -10.23 -1.77 -6.61
C TYR A 27 -9.25 -1.91 -7.77
N ARG A 28 -8.31 -2.87 -7.69
CA ARG A 28 -7.29 -3.16 -8.71
C ARG A 28 -6.50 -1.90 -9.11
N ILE A 29 -6.19 -1.05 -8.14
CA ILE A 29 -5.55 0.26 -8.39
C ILE A 29 -4.20 0.09 -9.09
N PHE A 30 -3.37 -0.84 -8.60
CA PHE A 30 -2.05 -1.12 -9.18
C PHE A 30 -2.13 -1.75 -10.57
N GLU A 31 -3.16 -2.55 -10.86
CA GLU A 31 -3.39 -3.09 -12.20
C GLU A 31 -3.77 -1.98 -13.19
N LYS A 32 -4.68 -1.09 -12.78
CA LYS A 32 -5.13 0.04 -13.62
C LYS A 32 -4.03 1.04 -13.91
N LEU A 33 -3.11 1.22 -12.97
CA LEU A 33 -1.99 2.16 -13.10
C LEU A 33 -0.71 1.51 -13.60
N LYS A 34 -0.72 0.21 -13.95
CA LYS A 34 0.48 -0.58 -14.29
C LYS A 34 1.38 0.08 -15.34
N GLU A 35 0.79 0.70 -16.37
CA GLU A 35 1.51 1.40 -17.44
C GLU A 35 2.34 2.59 -16.94
N TYR A 36 1.98 3.15 -15.79
CA TYR A 36 2.66 4.28 -15.15
C TYR A 36 3.66 3.84 -14.09
N SER A 37 3.93 2.54 -13.94
CA SER A 37 4.83 1.97 -12.92
C SER A 37 4.51 2.51 -11.51
N PRO A 38 3.30 2.23 -11.00
CA PRO A 38 2.79 2.87 -9.80
C PRO A 38 3.59 2.43 -8.58
N ILE A 39 3.95 3.39 -7.73
CA ILE A 39 4.59 3.14 -6.43
C ILE A 39 3.68 3.69 -5.35
N LEU A 40 3.53 2.96 -4.25
CA LEU A 40 2.79 3.46 -3.10
C LEU A 40 3.63 4.53 -2.40
N ALA A 41 3.37 5.79 -2.72
CA ALA A 41 3.99 6.92 -2.05
C ALA A 41 3.63 6.89 -0.56
N ARG A 42 4.66 6.88 0.30
CA ARG A 42 4.50 6.83 1.75
C ARG A 42 4.17 8.23 2.28
N THR A 43 2.93 8.69 2.10
CA THR A 43 2.50 10.04 2.54
C THR A 43 1.13 10.00 3.23
N ILE A 44 1.04 9.17 4.27
CA ILE A 44 0.04 9.39 5.33
C ILE A 44 0.84 9.50 6.63
N PRO A 45 0.87 10.68 7.28
CA PRO A 45 1.19 10.75 8.70
C PRO A 45 0.09 9.95 9.40
N ILE A 46 0.38 8.71 9.71
CA ILE A 46 -0.44 7.93 10.63
C ILE A 46 -0.23 8.66 11.96
N GLU A 47 -1.21 9.40 12.46
CA GLU A 47 -1.17 10.02 13.79
C GLU A 47 -0.68 8.98 14.82
N ILE A 48 0.58 9.11 15.26
CA ILE A 48 1.20 8.25 16.28
C ILE A 48 1.04 8.89 17.68
N PHE A 49 0.37 10.05 17.77
CA PHE A 49 0.02 10.68 19.03
C PHE A 49 -1.43 11.16 18.97
N GLY A 50 -2.27 10.46 19.73
CA GLY A 50 -3.70 10.70 19.97
C GLY A 50 -4.18 9.64 20.93
#